data_AF-A0A0E3P5X4-F1
#
_entry.id   AF-A0A0E3P5X4-F1
#
_cell.length_a   1.000
_cell.length_b   1.000
_cell.length_c   1.000
_cell.angle_alpha   90.00
_cell.angle_beta   90.00
_cell.angle_gamma   90.00
#
_symmetry.space_group_name_H-M   'P 1'
#
loop_
_entity.id
_entity.type
_entity.pdbx_description
1 polymer ?
#
loop_
_entity_poly.entity_id
_entity_poly.type
_entity_poly.pdbx_seq_one_letter_code
_entity_poly.pdbx_strand_id
1 'polypeptide(L)'
;MPLKIKNQTKKKGEIPIPAIIPESEVEAASLEILSELGYDYLYGPDIAPETEDAEREDFGIVILLRRLRTAVDRLNPKIPAGAKRRSNKKGAQG
;
A
#
# COMPACT_ATOMS: atom_id res chain seq x y z
N MET A 1 -26.53 35.24 -14.78
CA MET A 1 -25.86 35.29 -16.10
C MET A 1 -25.44 33.88 -16.48
N PRO A 2 -25.81 33.34 -17.65
CA PRO A 2 -25.38 32.00 -18.05
C PRO A 2 -24.03 32.07 -18.79
N LEU A 3 -23.10 31.19 -18.43
CA LEU A 3 -21.83 31.02 -19.12
C LEU A 3 -22.05 30.15 -20.37
N LYS A 4 -21.71 30.69 -21.54
CA LYS A 4 -21.75 29.99 -22.83
C LYS A 4 -20.66 28.93 -22.87
N ILE A 5 -21.04 27.66 -22.80
CA ILE A 5 -20.15 26.54 -23.09
C ILE A 5 -19.95 26.50 -24.61
N LYS A 6 -18.74 26.82 -25.08
CA LYS A 6 -18.40 26.74 -26.50
C LYS A 6 -18.37 25.26 -26.91
N ASN A 7 -19.21 24.89 -27.86
CA ASN A 7 -19.18 23.59 -28.53
C ASN A 7 -17.78 23.37 -29.12
N GLN A 8 -16.98 22.53 -28.48
CA GLN A 8 -15.75 22.03 -29.07
C GLN A 8 -16.14 21.02 -30.15
N THR A 9 -15.86 21.39 -31.39
CA THR A 9 -16.05 20.54 -32.56
C THR A 9 -15.15 19.31 -32.44
N LYS A 10 -15.73 18.12 -32.20
CA LYS A 10 -15.04 16.83 -32.29
C LYS A 10 -14.41 16.70 -33.68
N LYS A 11 -13.07 16.67 -33.77
CA LYS A 11 -12.40 16.26 -35.01
C LYS A 11 -12.62 14.76 -35.21
N LYS A 12 -13.23 14.42 -36.34
CA LYS A 12 -13.51 13.04 -36.76
C LYS A 12 -12.17 12.36 -37.07
N GLY A 13 -11.71 11.46 -36.19
CA GLY A 13 -10.47 10.68 -36.36
C GLY A 13 -9.44 10.77 -35.23
N GLU A 14 -9.72 11.52 -34.16
CA GLU A 14 -8.81 11.59 -33.01
C GLU A 14 -9.07 10.38 -32.09
N ILE A 15 -8.11 9.46 -32.02
CA ILE A 15 -8.13 8.38 -31.01
C ILE A 15 -8.04 9.12 -29.66
N PRO A 16 -9.03 8.98 -28.75
CA PRO A 16 -8.92 9.61 -27.45
C PRO A 16 -7.66 9.05 -26.79
N ILE A 17 -6.71 9.94 -26.48
CA ILE A 17 -5.59 9.61 -25.61
C ILE A 17 -6.23 9.04 -24.35
N PRO A 18 -5.88 7.80 -23.92
CA PRO A 18 -6.46 7.25 -22.70
C PRO A 18 -6.24 8.27 -21.60
N ALA A 19 -7.28 8.55 -20.83
CA ALA A 19 -7.18 9.44 -19.68
C ALA A 19 -6.01 8.93 -18.82
N ILE A 20 -4.98 9.76 -18.67
CA ILE A 20 -3.83 9.44 -17.84
C ILE A 20 -4.32 9.55 -16.40
N ILE A 21 -4.39 8.42 -15.71
CA ILE A 21 -4.68 8.37 -14.28
C ILE A 21 -3.33 8.48 -13.56
N PRO A 22 -3.11 9.53 -12.75
CA PRO A 22 -1.86 9.68 -12.00
C PRO A 22 -1.78 8.68 -10.84
N GLU A 23 -0.56 8.33 -10.44
CA GLU A 23 -0.30 7.44 -9.29
C GLU A 23 -1.03 7.89 -8.02
N SER A 24 -1.06 9.22 -7.78
CA SER A 24 -1.75 9.81 -6.62
C SER A 24 -3.27 9.54 -6.61
N GLU A 25 -3.91 9.44 -7.78
CA GLU A 25 -5.35 9.14 -7.86
C GLU A 25 -5.61 7.65 -7.59
N VAL A 26 -4.75 6.77 -8.12
CA VAL A 26 -4.80 5.33 -7.81
C VAL A 26 -4.52 5.06 -6.34
N GLU A 27 -3.54 5.74 -5.75
CA GLU A 27 -3.21 5.65 -4.33
C GLU A 27 -4.39 6.10 -3.45
N ALA A 28 -4.97 7.28 -3.72
CA ALA A 28 -6.12 7.78 -2.97
C ALA A 28 -7.31 6.83 -3.01
N ALA A 29 -7.67 6.33 -4.20
CA ALA A 29 -8.76 5.37 -4.36
C ALA A 29 -8.46 4.03 -3.63
N SER A 30 -7.20 3.58 -3.65
CA SER A 30 -6.79 2.36 -2.96
C SER A 30 -6.90 2.51 -1.43
N LEU A 31 -6.50 3.66 -0.89
CA LEU A 31 -6.62 3.95 0.54
C LEU A 31 -8.08 3.99 0.99
N GLU A 32 -8.96 4.61 0.20
CA GLU A 32 -10.41 4.64 0.48
C GLU A 32 -10.98 3.23 0.55
N ILE A 33 -10.79 2.42 -0.50
CA ILE A 33 -11.31 1.04 -0.58
C ILE A 33 -10.78 0.18 0.57
N LEU A 34 -9.47 0.25 0.87
CA LEU A 34 -8.87 -0.55 1.95
C LEU A 34 -9.37 -0.12 3.32
N SER A 35 -9.57 1.18 3.54
CA SER A 35 -10.12 1.71 4.79
C SER A 35 -11.55 1.22 5.00
N GLU A 36 -12.39 1.21 3.95
CA GLU A 36 -13.76 0.67 4.02
C GLU A 36 -13.80 -0.83 4.35
N LEU A 37 -12.79 -1.58 3.90
CA LEU A 37 -12.61 -2.99 4.24
C LEU A 37 -12.06 -3.21 5.67
N GLY A 38 -11.77 -2.14 6.41
CA GLY A 38 -11.27 -2.19 7.78
C GLY A 38 -9.75 -2.39 7.90
N TYR A 39 -8.99 -2.06 6.86
CA TYR A 39 -7.53 -2.06 6.93
C TYR A 39 -7.02 -0.74 7.53
N ASP A 40 -6.10 -0.84 8.47
CA ASP A 40 -5.39 0.31 9.00
C ASP A 40 -4.34 0.82 8.00
N TYR A 41 -4.27 2.13 7.82
CA TYR A 41 -3.23 2.80 7.05
C TYR A 41 -2.15 3.37 7.97
N LEU A 42 -0.89 3.24 7.53
CA LEU A 42 0.26 3.85 8.18
C LEU A 42 1.12 4.53 7.13
N TYR A 43 1.55 5.75 7.45
CA TYR A 43 2.38 6.53 6.56
C TYR A 43 3.81 5.98 6.59
N GLY A 44 4.34 5.66 5.40
CA GLY A 44 5.65 5.03 5.25
C GLY A 44 6.80 5.77 5.96
N PRO A 45 6.89 7.11 5.86
CA PRO A 45 7.88 7.90 6.59
C PRO A 45 7.82 7.79 8.11
N ASP A 46 6.64 7.59 8.70
CA ASP A 46 6.52 7.50 10.17
C ASP A 46 7.22 6.24 10.71
N ILE A 47 7.25 5.18 9.91
CA ILE A 47 7.88 3.88 10.25
C ILE A 47 9.23 3.65 9.56
N ALA A 48 9.80 4.69 8.95
CA ALA A 48 11.08 4.64 8.24
C ALA A 48 12.24 4.37 9.21
N PRO A 49 13.44 4.03 8.69
CA PRO A 49 14.65 4.03 9.50
C PRO A 49 14.87 5.41 10.13
N GLU A 50 15.50 5.44 11.31
CA GLU A 50 15.85 6.68 12.03
C GLU A 50 14.66 7.52 12.55
N THR A 51 13.46 6.95 12.64
CA THR A 51 12.31 7.57 13.33
C THR A 51 12.07 6.98 14.72
N GLU A 52 11.31 7.67 15.57
CA GLU A 52 10.97 7.17 16.91
C GLU A 52 10.15 5.87 16.85
N ASP A 53 9.28 5.74 15.85
CA ASP A 53 8.43 4.58 15.60
C ASP A 53 8.97 3.65 14.48
N ALA A 54 10.28 3.67 14.25
CA ALA A 54 10.92 2.90 13.19
C ALA A 54 10.54 1.41 13.24
N GLU A 55 9.96 0.92 12.15
CA GLU A 55 9.71 -0.51 11.95
C GLU A 55 10.56 -1.12 10.84
N ARG A 56 11.24 -0.27 10.06
CA ARG A 56 12.18 -0.64 9.00
C ARG A 56 13.61 -0.38 9.47
N GLU A 57 14.48 -1.34 9.24
CA GLU A 57 15.93 -1.20 9.47
C GLU A 57 16.61 -0.46 8.30
N ASP A 58 16.07 -0.61 7.09
CA ASP A 58 16.50 0.10 5.89
C ASP A 58 15.31 0.34 4.94
N PHE A 59 15.48 1.22 3.95
CA PHE A 59 14.42 1.55 2.98
C PHE A 59 14.12 0.43 1.97
N GLY A 60 15.02 -0.55 1.81
CA GLY A 60 14.84 -1.74 0.97
C GLY A 60 14.01 -2.85 1.63
N ILE A 61 13.75 -2.77 2.94
CA ILE A 61 12.88 -3.72 3.65
C ILE A 61 11.43 -3.56 3.19
N VAL A 62 10.91 -4.61 2.55
CA VAL A 62 9.50 -4.73 2.13
C VAL A 62 8.65 -5.44 3.18
N ILE A 63 9.26 -6.28 4.04
CA ILE A 63 8.56 -7.08 5.05
C ILE A 63 8.85 -6.56 6.45
N LEU A 64 7.81 -6.08 7.16
CA LEU A 64 7.90 -5.69 8.56
C LEU A 64 7.93 -6.94 9.47
N LEU A 65 9.14 -7.44 9.73
CA LEU A 65 9.35 -8.74 10.38
C LEU A 65 8.74 -8.82 11.79
N ARG A 66 8.77 -7.72 12.54
CA ARG A 66 8.17 -7.63 13.88
C ARG A 66 6.66 -7.83 13.82
N ARG A 67 5.97 -7.10 12.95
CA ARG A 67 4.51 -7.24 12.73
C ARG A 67 4.14 -8.64 12.26
N LEU A 68 4.92 -9.20 11.32
CA LEU A 68 4.70 -10.54 10.83
C LEU A 68 4.76 -11.57 11.96
N ARG A 69 5.79 -11.51 12.82
CA ARG A 69 5.93 -12.42 13.97
C ARG A 69 4.76 -12.28 14.94
N THR A 70 4.41 -11.05 15.32
CA THR A 70 3.26 -10.78 16.19
C THR A 70 1.96 -11.31 15.60
N ALA A 71 1.74 -11.14 14.30
CA ALA A 71 0.57 -11.67 13.61
C ALA A 71 0.54 -13.20 13.59
N VAL A 72 1.67 -13.85 13.28
CA VAL A 72 1.80 -15.32 13.32
C VAL A 72 1.50 -15.86 14.71
N ASP A 73 2.01 -15.20 15.76
CA ASP A 73 1.75 -15.59 17.14
C ASP A 73 0.29 -15.42 17.54
N ARG A 74 -0.32 -14.28 17.18
CA ARG A 74 -1.74 -13.98 17.43
C ARG A 74 -2.68 -14.96 16.73
N LEU A 75 -2.38 -15.31 15.47
CA LEU A 75 -3.23 -16.22 14.67
C LEU A 75 -3.05 -17.68 15.08
N ASN A 76 -1.87 -18.06 15.60
CA ASN A 76 -1.53 -19.44 15.91
C ASN A 76 -1.19 -19.66 17.40
N PRO A 77 -2.07 -19.34 18.36
CA PRO A 77 -1.73 -19.40 19.78
C PRO A 77 -1.45 -20.83 20.27
N LYS A 78 -2.06 -21.83 19.63
CA LYS A 78 -1.98 -23.26 20.02
C LYS A 78 -0.80 -24.01 19.38
N ILE A 79 -0.11 -23.40 18.42
CA ILE A 79 1.01 -24.04 17.72
C ILE A 79 2.30 -23.86 18.57
N PRO A 80 3.08 -24.92 18.83
CA PRO A 80 4.36 -24.79 19.55
C PRO A 80 5.33 -23.84 18.85
N ALA A 81 6.08 -23.04 19.61
CA ALA A 81 6.97 -22.00 19.09
C ALA A 81 8.00 -22.51 18.06
N GLY A 82 8.48 -23.75 18.24
CA GLY A 82 9.41 -24.41 17.31
C GLY A 82 8.85 -24.59 15.88
N ALA A 83 7.54 -24.74 15.74
CA ALA A 83 6.88 -24.90 14.43
C ALA A 83 6.61 -23.55 13.75
N LYS A 84 6.30 -22.49 14.51
CA LYS A 84 6.02 -21.15 13.97
C LYS A 84 7.23 -20.52 13.28
N ARG A 85 8.44 -20.79 13.78
CA ARG A 85 9.70 -20.17 13.29
C ARG A 85 10.11 -20.58 11.86
N ARG A 86 9.61 -21.70 11.33
CA ARG A 86 10.03 -22.23 10.02
C ARG A 86 9.48 -21.46 8.81
N SER A 87 8.43 -20.65 8.98
CA SER A 87 7.80 -19.91 7.87
C SER A 87 8.59 -18.66 7.41
N ASN A 88 9.47 -18.11 8.26
CA ASN A 88 10.04 -16.78 8.06
C ASN A 88 11.39 -16.74 7.31
N LYS A 89 11.80 -17.82 6.62
CA LYS A 89 13.17 -17.93 6.07
C LYS A 89 13.31 -17.64 4.56
N LYS A 90 12.26 -17.24 3.86
CA LYS A 90 12.29 -17.08 2.38
C LYS A 90 12.28 -15.64 1.84
N GLY A 91 12.41 -14.61 2.67
CA GLY A 91 12.29 -13.20 2.21
C GLY A 91 13.45 -12.27 2.55
N ALA A 92 14.58 -12.76 3.08
CA ALA A 92 15.67 -11.93 3.62
C ALA A 92 17.06 -12.25 3.03
N GLN A 93 17.12 -12.89 1.86
CA GLN A 93 18.37 -13.00 1.10
C GLN A 93 18.06 -12.73 -0.37
N GLY A 94 18.41 -11.52 -0.80
CA GLY A 94 18.34 -10.99 -2.15
C GLY A 94 19.04 -9.65 -2.15
#